data_AF-A0A9D7ZYF2-F1
#
_entry.id   AF-A0A9D7ZYF2-F1
#
_cell.length_a   1.000
_cell.length_b   1.000
_cell.length_c   1.000
_cell.angle_alpha   90.00
_cell.angle_beta   90.00
_cell.angle_gamma   90.00
#
_symmetry.space_group_name_H-M   'P 1'
#
loop_
_entity.id
_entity.type
_entity.pdbx_description
1 polymer ?
#
loop_
_entity_poly.entity_id
_entity_poly.type
_entity_poly.pdbx_seq_one_letter_code
_entity_poly.pdbx_strand_id
1 'polypeptide(L)'
;METLNVFSGQIRVGSLSINSRRQFSFEYSRKWLGSPEAFQISISLPMQVCTNIYKDLSQKLAMKIGGENRPEWIMERQWHRFAEEIKISKATLRKRLTEFCFKLIKAIDTTHSNFIIRHQGDSLVDDVIATIKKRVGKTLQQFE
;
A
#
# COMPACT_ATOMS: atom_id res chain seq x y z
N MET A 1 13.50 13.49 -18.96
CA MET A 1 12.38 13.21 -18.04
C MET A 1 11.81 14.55 -17.66
N GLU A 2 10.65 14.91 -18.22
CA GLU A 2 10.02 16.18 -17.90
C GLU A 2 9.35 16.08 -16.53
N THR A 3 9.55 17.10 -15.70
CA THR A 3 9.06 17.12 -14.33
C THR A 3 8.36 18.44 -14.07
N LEU A 4 7.17 18.37 -13.47
CA LEU A 4 6.37 19.51 -13.04
C LEU A 4 6.28 19.52 -11.52
N ASN A 5 6.54 20.66 -10.91
CA ASN A 5 6.30 20.85 -9.49
C ASN A 5 4.80 21.10 -9.26
N VAL A 6 4.23 20.38 -8.30
CA VAL A 6 2.82 20.51 -7.92
C VAL A 6 2.73 21.24 -6.58
N PHE A 7 1.84 22.22 -6.51
CA PHE A 7 1.65 23.09 -5.36
C PHE A 7 0.17 23.10 -4.92
N SER A 8 -0.04 23.32 -3.62
CA SER A 8 -1.33 23.64 -3.02
C SER A 8 -1.13 24.93 -2.23
N GLY A 9 -1.79 26.02 -2.64
CA GLY A 9 -1.43 27.36 -2.20
C GLY A 9 0.04 27.68 -2.48
N GLN A 10 0.80 28.04 -1.45
CA GLN A 10 2.23 28.35 -1.53
C GLN A 10 3.13 27.15 -1.16
N ILE A 11 2.55 25.99 -0.83
CA ILE A 11 3.31 24.85 -0.34
C ILE A 11 3.54 23.86 -1.48
N ARG A 12 4.81 23.47 -1.68
CA ARG A 12 5.18 22.45 -2.66
C ARG A 12 4.71 21.08 -2.17
N VAL A 13 3.72 20.53 -2.85
CA VAL A 13 3.13 19.25 -2.54
C VAL A 13 4.00 18.09 -3.03
N GLY A 14 4.59 18.23 -4.21
CA GLY A 14 5.39 17.16 -4.81
C GLY A 14 5.86 17.47 -6.22
N SER A 15 6.23 16.43 -6.95
CA SER A 15 6.60 16.48 -8.36
C SER A 15 5.92 15.40 -9.17
N LEU A 16 5.30 15.80 -10.29
CA LEU A 16 4.77 14.92 -11.32
C LEU A 16 5.84 14.76 -12.40
N SER A 17 6.09 13.53 -12.82
CA SER A 17 7.06 13.21 -13.86
C SER A 17 6.47 12.28 -14.89
N ILE A 18 6.93 12.42 -16.14
CA ILE A 18 6.56 11.55 -17.24
C ILE A 18 7.81 10.89 -17.83
N ASN A 19 7.76 9.56 -18.00
CA ASN A 19 8.85 8.82 -18.61
C ASN A 19 8.68 8.69 -20.14
N SER A 20 9.68 8.13 -20.82
CA SER A 20 9.66 7.93 -22.28
C SER A 20 8.54 7.00 -22.77
N ARG A 21 7.91 6.23 -21.88
CA ARG A 21 6.76 5.37 -22.16
C ARG A 21 5.41 6.05 -21.86
N ARG A 22 5.40 7.37 -21.64
CA ARG A 22 4.22 8.17 -21.26
C ARG A 22 3.54 7.71 -19.96
N GLN A 23 4.27 7.09 -19.06
CA GLN A 23 3.76 6.74 -17.74
C GLN A 23 3.97 7.92 -16.79
N PHE A 24 2.90 8.33 -16.12
CA PHE A 24 2.92 9.36 -15.09
C PHE A 24 3.33 8.75 -13.75
N SER A 25 4.26 9.41 -13.07
CA SER A 25 4.66 9.10 -11.70
C SER A 25 4.61 10.37 -10.86
N PHE A 26 4.05 10.28 -9.66
CA PHE A 26 3.99 11.39 -8.72
C PHE A 26 4.75 11.05 -7.44
N GLU A 27 5.54 12.00 -6.95
CA GLU A 27 6.28 11.89 -5.70
C GLU A 27 5.90 13.05 -4.79
N TYR A 28 5.45 12.73 -3.57
CA TYR A 28 5.17 13.74 -2.55
C TYR A 28 6.47 14.34 -2.01
N SER A 29 6.47 15.65 -1.75
CA SER A 29 7.59 16.31 -1.11
C SER A 29 7.63 15.93 0.38
N ARG A 30 8.84 15.72 0.93
CA ARG A 30 9.01 15.44 2.37
C ARG A 30 8.40 16.53 3.26
N LYS A 31 8.47 17.80 2.83
CA LYS A 31 7.85 18.93 3.53
C LYS A 31 6.33 18.82 3.56
N TRP A 32 5.71 18.36 2.47
CA TRP A 32 4.27 18.12 2.43
C TRP A 32 3.90 16.93 3.31
N LEU A 33 4.60 15.80 3.21
CA LEU A 33 4.32 14.61 4.02
C LEU A 33 4.36 14.86 5.54
N GLY A 34 5.21 15.79 6.00
CA GLY A 34 5.33 16.17 7.40
C GLY A 34 4.42 17.33 7.83
N SER A 35 3.64 17.91 6.93
CA SER A 35 2.76 19.04 7.26
C SER A 35 1.47 18.55 7.92
N PRO A 36 0.98 19.19 8.99
CA PRO A 36 -0.35 18.90 9.54
C PRO A 36 -1.49 19.26 8.56
N GLU A 37 -1.22 20.10 7.56
CA GLU A 37 -2.17 20.47 6.50
C GLU A 37 -2.14 19.51 5.29
N ALA A 38 -1.33 18.45 5.36
CA ALA A 38 -1.15 17.54 4.24
C ALA A 38 -2.39 16.70 3.99
N PHE A 39 -2.83 16.69 2.73
CA PHE A 39 -3.87 15.79 2.25
C PHE A 39 -3.41 15.05 0.99
N GLN A 40 -4.10 13.94 0.70
CA GLN A 40 -3.92 13.18 -0.54
C GLN A 40 -4.47 13.99 -1.72
N ILE A 41 -3.68 14.17 -2.78
CA ILE A 41 -4.07 15.01 -3.92
C ILE A 41 -5.03 14.26 -4.85
N SER A 42 -4.99 12.92 -4.82
CA SER A 42 -5.88 12.07 -5.61
C SER A 42 -5.97 10.67 -5.01
N ILE A 43 -7.12 10.03 -5.19
CA ILE A 43 -7.34 8.60 -4.90
C ILE A 43 -6.44 7.71 -5.76
N SER A 44 -6.09 8.16 -6.98
CA SER A 44 -5.15 7.44 -7.86
C SER A 44 -3.68 7.72 -7.54
N LEU A 45 -3.39 8.68 -6.66
CA LEU A 45 -2.04 9.04 -6.18
C LEU A 45 -2.02 9.14 -4.64
N PRO A 46 -2.38 8.07 -3.92
CA PRO A 46 -2.51 8.13 -2.47
C PRO A 46 -1.15 8.41 -1.83
N MET A 47 -1.14 9.16 -0.72
CA MET A 47 -0.03 9.06 0.23
C MET A 47 -0.05 7.62 0.79
N GLN A 48 0.75 6.73 0.22
CA GLN A 48 0.86 5.35 0.70
C GLN A 48 1.78 5.34 1.91
N VAL A 49 1.20 5.52 3.09
CA VAL A 49 1.88 5.29 4.38
C VAL A 49 1.34 4.01 5.00
N CYS A 50 2.24 3.11 5.39
CA CYS A 50 1.89 1.99 6.25
C CYS A 50 1.70 2.53 7.67
N THR A 51 0.47 2.88 8.05
CA THR A 51 0.15 3.35 9.42
C THR A 51 0.47 2.31 10.48
N ASN A 52 0.70 1.06 10.08
CA ASN A 52 1.02 -0.06 10.97
C ASN A 52 2.32 0.06 11.74
N ILE A 53 3.22 0.92 11.28
CA ILE A 53 4.51 1.15 11.92
C ILE A 53 4.39 2.23 13.01
N TYR A 54 3.40 3.11 12.89
CA TYR A 54 3.18 4.22 13.81
C TYR A 54 2.17 3.80 14.88
N LYS A 55 2.66 3.52 16.09
CA LYS A 55 1.84 3.03 17.21
C LYS A 55 0.71 3.98 17.59
N ASP A 56 0.91 5.28 17.41
CA ASP A 56 -0.04 6.32 17.77
C ASP A 56 -1.11 6.59 16.69
N LEU A 57 -1.00 5.95 15.52
CA LEU A 57 -1.98 6.06 14.45
C LEU A 57 -3.00 4.91 14.46
N SER A 58 -4.17 5.18 13.91
CA SER A 58 -5.21 4.16 13.74
C SER A 58 -4.71 2.98 12.90
N GLN A 59 -4.93 1.79 13.45
CA GLN A 59 -4.63 0.50 12.83
C GLN A 59 -5.81 -0.08 12.04
N LYS A 60 -6.93 0.63 12.01
CA LYS A 60 -8.13 0.24 11.27
C LYS A 60 -8.05 0.75 9.83
N LEU A 61 -8.47 -0.08 8.88
CA LEU A 61 -8.67 0.32 7.50
C LEU A 61 -9.73 1.42 7.41
N ALA A 62 -9.52 2.36 6.48
CA ALA A 62 -10.50 3.39 6.18
C ALA A 62 -11.81 2.80 5.62
N MET A 63 -11.70 1.75 4.78
CA MET A 63 -12.84 1.03 4.21
C MET A 63 -12.97 -0.37 4.82
N LYS A 64 -14.21 -0.80 5.06
CA LYS A 64 -14.51 -2.15 5.54
C LYS A 64 -14.41 -3.18 4.40
N ILE A 65 -14.04 -4.41 4.76
CA ILE A 65 -14.08 -5.60 3.90
C ILE A 65 -15.03 -6.59 4.59
N GLY A 66 -16.18 -6.88 3.96
CA GLY A 66 -17.19 -7.79 4.52
C GLY A 66 -17.69 -7.38 5.91
N GLY A 67 -17.76 -6.07 6.16
CA GLY A 67 -18.19 -5.47 7.44
C GLY A 67 -17.10 -5.26 8.49
N GLU A 68 -15.86 -5.72 8.26
CA GLU A 68 -14.74 -5.59 9.20
C GLU A 68 -13.70 -4.58 8.69
N ASN A 69 -13.09 -3.80 9.58
CA ASN A 69 -12.03 -2.85 9.24
C ASN A 69 -10.73 -3.05 10.04
N ARG A 70 -10.68 -3.99 10.98
CA ARG A 70 -9.44 -4.40 11.65
C ARG A 70 -8.74 -5.43 10.78
N PRO A 71 -7.55 -5.11 10.19
CA PRO A 71 -6.85 -6.04 9.29
C PRO A 71 -6.65 -7.43 9.87
N GLU A 72 -6.37 -7.51 11.17
CA GLU A 72 -6.12 -8.79 11.84
C GLU A 72 -7.37 -9.68 11.98
N TRP A 73 -8.57 -9.15 11.79
CA TRP A 73 -9.83 -9.88 11.94
C TRP A 73 -10.54 -10.11 10.61
N ILE A 74 -9.92 -9.72 9.50
CA ILE A 74 -10.40 -10.04 8.16
C ILE A 74 -10.01 -11.50 7.89
N MET A 75 -11.01 -12.38 8.00
CA MET A 75 -10.89 -13.81 7.75
C MET A 75 -11.66 -14.19 6.48
N GLU A 76 -11.59 -15.46 6.09
CA GLU A 76 -12.24 -16.00 4.89
C GLU A 76 -13.72 -15.57 4.75
N ARG A 77 -14.49 -15.57 5.84
CA ARG A 77 -15.90 -15.15 5.85
C ARG A 77 -16.10 -13.71 5.41
N GLN A 78 -15.22 -12.79 5.84
CA GLN A 78 -15.28 -11.39 5.45
C GLN A 78 -14.95 -11.23 3.96
N TRP A 79 -13.98 -11.98 3.44
CA TRP A 79 -13.70 -12.02 2.01
C TRP A 79 -14.87 -12.56 1.19
N HIS A 80 -15.55 -13.61 1.68
CA HIS A 80 -16.76 -14.12 1.04
C HIS A 80 -17.89 -13.11 1.00
N ARG A 81 -18.17 -12.41 2.10
CA ARG A 81 -19.14 -11.32 2.13
C ARG A 81 -18.76 -10.19 1.17
N PHE A 82 -17.49 -9.82 1.14
CA PHE A 82 -17.00 -8.79 0.22
C PHE A 82 -17.20 -9.22 -1.24
N ALA A 83 -16.94 -10.49 -1.59
CA ALA A 83 -17.20 -11.02 -2.94
C ALA A 83 -18.68 -10.88 -3.34
N GLU A 84 -19.59 -11.19 -2.40
CA GLU A 84 -21.04 -11.03 -2.59
C GLU A 84 -21.43 -9.55 -2.78
N GLU A 85 -20.90 -8.65 -1.96
CA GLU A 85 -21.14 -7.19 -2.04
C GLU A 85 -20.72 -6.62 -3.40
N ILE A 86 -19.57 -7.05 -3.93
CA ILE A 86 -19.06 -6.59 -5.24
C ILE A 86 -19.51 -7.47 -6.42
N LYS A 87 -20.41 -8.45 -6.17
CA LYS A 87 -21.02 -9.33 -7.17
C LYS A 87 -20.02 -10.11 -8.02
N ILE A 88 -18.98 -10.68 -7.40
CA ILE A 88 -18.04 -11.60 -8.05
C ILE A 88 -18.04 -12.98 -7.39
N SER A 89 -17.61 -14.00 -8.12
CA SER A 89 -17.51 -15.35 -7.55
C SER A 89 -16.38 -15.44 -6.51
N LYS A 90 -16.57 -16.27 -5.48
CA LYS A 90 -15.56 -16.58 -4.45
C LYS A 90 -14.26 -17.10 -5.09
N ALA A 91 -14.38 -17.93 -6.12
CA ALA A 91 -13.23 -18.45 -6.87
C ALA A 91 -12.44 -17.34 -7.58
N THR A 92 -13.13 -16.37 -8.19
CA THR A 92 -12.49 -15.20 -8.82
C THR A 92 -11.77 -14.34 -7.79
N LEU A 93 -12.40 -14.07 -6.64
CA LEU A 93 -11.77 -13.30 -5.57
C LEU A 93 -10.52 -14.03 -5.04
N ARG A 94 -10.64 -15.32 -4.70
CA ARG A 94 -9.54 -16.17 -4.25
C ARG A 94 -8.37 -16.11 -5.23
N LYS A 95 -8.63 -16.39 -6.51
CA LYS A 95 -7.60 -16.34 -7.55
C LYS A 95 -6.88 -14.99 -7.59
N ARG A 96 -7.62 -13.88 -7.59
CA ARG A 96 -7.03 -12.52 -7.62
C ARG A 96 -6.22 -12.20 -6.37
N LEU A 97 -6.71 -12.56 -5.18
CA LEU A 97 -5.99 -12.32 -3.92
C LEU A 97 -4.70 -13.15 -3.85
N THR A 98 -4.76 -14.42 -4.22
CA THR A 98 -3.59 -15.30 -4.27
C THR A 98 -2.54 -14.79 -5.25
N GLU A 99 -2.94 -14.43 -6.48
CA GLU A 99 -2.03 -13.84 -7.47
C GLU A 99 -1.41 -12.53 -6.97
N PHE A 100 -2.19 -11.68 -6.29
CA PHE A 100 -1.69 -10.45 -5.71
C PHE A 100 -0.66 -10.71 -4.61
N CYS A 101 -0.93 -11.66 -3.71
CA CYS A 101 -0.02 -12.08 -2.64
C CYS A 101 1.33 -12.53 -3.19
N PHE A 102 1.35 -13.40 -4.20
CA PHE A 102 2.60 -13.86 -4.80
C PHE A 102 3.37 -12.74 -5.53
N LYS A 103 2.65 -11.86 -6.26
CA LYS A 103 3.26 -10.68 -6.88
C LYS A 103 3.88 -9.75 -5.85
N LEU A 104 3.21 -9.55 -4.71
CA LEU A 104 3.68 -8.70 -3.63
C LEU A 104 4.96 -9.24 -2.99
N ILE A 105 5.03 -10.54 -2.71
CA ILE A 105 6.26 -11.16 -2.17
C ILE A 105 7.44 -10.99 -3.13
N LYS A 106 7.24 -11.25 -4.43
CA LYS A 106 8.30 -11.04 -5.42
C LYS A 106 8.75 -9.57 -5.50
N ALA A 107 7.78 -8.64 -5.46
CA ALA A 107 8.07 -7.21 -5.51
C ALA A 107 8.82 -6.73 -4.26
N ILE A 108 8.45 -7.22 -3.06
CA ILE A 108 9.09 -6.77 -1.82
C ILE A 108 10.53 -7.28 -1.71
N ASP A 109 10.81 -8.51 -2.10
CA ASP A 109 12.18 -9.06 -2.09
C ASP A 109 13.11 -8.30 -3.05
N THR A 110 12.59 -7.93 -4.24
CA THR A 110 13.31 -7.09 -5.20
C THR A 110 13.55 -5.69 -4.65
N THR A 111 12.53 -5.10 -4.02
CA THR A 111 12.60 -3.73 -3.48
C THR A 111 13.55 -3.65 -2.27
N HIS A 112 13.52 -4.64 -1.38
CA HIS A 112 14.39 -4.74 -0.21
C HIS A 112 15.86 -4.87 -0.62
N SER A 113 16.16 -5.77 -1.55
CA SER A 113 17.52 -5.94 -2.09
C SER A 113 18.06 -4.62 -2.65
N ASN A 114 17.27 -3.92 -3.48
CA ASN A 114 17.66 -2.63 -4.04
C ASN A 114 17.84 -1.55 -2.97
N PHE A 115 17.02 -1.58 -1.91
CA PHE A 115 17.14 -0.65 -0.79
C PHE A 115 18.45 -0.86 -0.03
N ILE A 116 18.76 -2.11 0.37
CA ILE A 116 19.99 -2.44 1.09
C ILE A 116 21.22 -2.03 0.29
N ILE A 117 21.25 -2.32 -1.02
CA ILE A 117 22.37 -1.95 -1.89
C ILE A 117 22.61 -0.44 -1.88
N ARG A 118 21.56 0.37 -1.84
CA ARG A 118 21.63 1.83 -2.02
C ARG A 118 21.76 2.60 -0.70
N HIS A 119 21.21 2.06 0.37
CA HIS A 119 21.01 2.77 1.65
C HIS A 119 21.51 2.01 2.87
N GLN A 120 22.11 0.83 2.70
CA GLN A 120 22.50 -0.11 3.76
C GLN A 120 21.28 -0.70 4.51
N GLY A 121 21.53 -1.70 5.36
CA GLY A 121 20.48 -2.37 6.13
C GLY A 121 19.88 -1.46 7.21
N ASP A 122 18.58 -1.58 7.45
CA ASP A 122 17.84 -0.81 8.46
C ASP A 122 16.81 -1.72 9.14
N SER A 123 16.84 -1.77 10.47
CA SER A 123 15.96 -2.64 11.27
C SER A 123 14.47 -2.32 11.12
N LEU A 124 14.13 -1.04 10.93
CA LEU A 124 12.75 -0.63 10.69
C LEU A 124 12.25 -1.22 9.39
N VAL A 125 13.06 -1.14 8.33
CA VAL A 125 12.70 -1.68 7.01
C VAL A 125 12.51 -3.20 7.09
N ASP A 126 13.36 -3.90 7.83
CA ASP A 126 13.24 -5.34 8.06
C ASP A 126 11.93 -5.69 8.79
N ASP A 127 11.55 -4.91 9.81
CA ASP A 127 10.28 -5.07 10.54
C ASP A 127 9.05 -4.83 9.64
N VAL A 128 9.12 -3.84 8.74
CA VAL A 128 8.08 -3.60 7.73
C VAL A 128 7.91 -4.82 6.83
N ILE A 129 9.02 -5.37 6.34
CA ILE A 129 9.01 -6.53 5.44
C ILE A 129 8.49 -7.76 6.15
N ALA A 130 8.93 -8.02 7.38
CA ALA A 130 8.43 -9.12 8.20
C ALA A 130 6.92 -9.01 8.41
N THR A 131 6.41 -7.80 8.70
CA THR A 131 4.97 -7.54 8.85
C THR A 131 4.19 -7.82 7.56
N ILE A 132 4.72 -7.38 6.41
CA ILE A 132 4.06 -7.62 5.11
C ILE A 132 4.05 -9.12 4.78
N LYS A 133 5.18 -9.82 4.95
CA LYS A 133 5.28 -11.27 4.71
C LYS A 133 4.33 -12.05 5.61
N LYS A 134 4.24 -11.70 6.90
CA LYS A 134 3.30 -12.30 7.85
C LYS A 134 1.84 -12.14 7.38
N ARG A 135 1.45 -10.97 6.89
CA ARG A 135 0.08 -10.70 6.39
C ARG A 135 -0.23 -11.47 5.13
N VAL A 136 0.73 -11.56 4.21
CA VAL A 136 0.58 -12.39 3.01
C VAL A 136 0.37 -13.86 3.38
N GLY A 137 1.20 -14.41 4.27
CA GLY A 137 1.04 -15.79 4.74
C GLY A 137 -0.33 -16.04 5.36
N LYS A 138 -0.77 -15.15 6.26
CA LYS A 138 -2.10 -15.24 6.88
C LYS A 138 -3.24 -15.18 5.85
N THR A 139 -3.11 -14.35 4.81
CA THR A 139 -4.13 -14.23 3.76
C THR A 139 -4.16 -15.47 2.88
N LEU A 140 -3.01 -16.04 2.53
CA LEU A 140 -2.94 -17.25 1.72
C LEU A 140 -3.53 -18.46 2.45
N GLN A 141 -3.24 -18.61 3.74
CA GLN A 141 -3.79 -19.68 4.60
C GLN A 141 -5.32 -19.62 4.75
N GLN A 142 -5.96 -18.47 4.52
CA GLN A 142 -7.42 -18.37 4.55
C GLN A 142 -8.09 -19.01 3.33
N PHE A 143 -7.31 -19.38 2.31
CA PHE A 143 -7.80 -19.94 1.07
C PHE A 143 -7.06 -21.22 0.67
N GLU A 144 -6.43 -21.91 1.62
CA GLU A 144 -5.92 -23.28 1.43
C GLU A 144 -7.05 -24.27 1.69
#